data_AF-A0A2M7DH76-F1
#
_entry.id   AF-A0A2M7DH76-F1
#
_cell.length_a   1.000
_cell.length_b   1.000
_cell.length_c   1.000
_cell.angle_alpha   90.00
_cell.angle_beta   90.00
_cell.angle_gamma   90.00
#
_symmetry.space_group_name_H-M   'P 1'
#
loop_
_entity.id
_entity.type
_entity.pdbx_description
1 polymer ?
#
loop_
_entity_poly.entity_id
_entity_poly.type
_entity_poly.pdbx_seq_one_letter_code
_entity_poly.pdbx_strand_id
1 'polypeptide(L)'
;MPDKTSKKETNDYLSKELDIDKQTLKELKKKLSKIEPRSERGVETLFRLLSKNQYTLNTMIDRKSNILISINAIIMSIIISVVLNQLDRDPHLIYAIILMLATNLISIAYAVFATRPEKNHGDRKINNLMFYGNFKDMQEEVYLKEITALIYQGDELYNTIAKDTFYLGKVMDRKFNLLRKSFNVFLIGIILSVVAFLLCHLLFGGYFK
;
A
#
# COMPACT_ATOMS: atom_id res chain seq x y z
N MET A 1 -37.27 -29.71 -8.88
CA MET A 1 -37.54 -28.87 -10.08
C MET A 1 -38.92 -28.23 -9.90
N PRO A 2 -39.08 -26.90 -10.02
CA PRO A 2 -40.39 -26.28 -9.86
C PRO A 2 -41.32 -26.69 -11.00
N ASP A 3 -42.50 -27.19 -10.62
CA ASP A 3 -43.56 -27.70 -11.49
C ASP A 3 -44.05 -26.62 -12.49
N LYS A 4 -44.40 -27.02 -13.72
CA LYS A 4 -44.79 -26.09 -14.81
C LYS A 4 -46.01 -25.24 -14.42
N THR A 5 -46.88 -25.80 -13.57
CA THR A 5 -48.08 -25.18 -13.02
C THR A 5 -47.74 -23.99 -12.12
N SER A 6 -46.80 -24.18 -11.19
CA SER A 6 -46.33 -23.16 -10.25
C SER A 6 -45.70 -21.95 -10.96
N LYS A 7 -44.91 -22.16 -12.03
CA LYS A 7 -44.31 -21.05 -12.80
C LYS A 7 -45.35 -20.18 -13.52
N LYS A 8 -46.49 -20.76 -13.92
CA LYS A 8 -47.56 -20.04 -14.61
C LYS A 8 -48.31 -19.14 -13.62
N GLU A 9 -48.60 -19.66 -12.44
CA GLU A 9 -49.24 -18.91 -11.34
C GLU A 9 -48.36 -17.75 -10.86
N THR A 10 -47.05 -17.96 -10.71
CA THR A 10 -46.12 -16.89 -10.34
C THR A 10 -46.07 -15.76 -11.38
N ASN A 11 -46.14 -16.10 -12.67
CA ASN A 11 -46.14 -15.10 -13.74
C ASN A 11 -47.46 -14.30 -13.79
N ASP A 12 -48.59 -14.96 -13.55
CA ASP A 12 -49.90 -14.30 -13.51
C ASP A 12 -50.04 -13.40 -12.27
N TYR A 13 -49.46 -13.80 -11.13
CA TYR A 13 -49.36 -12.96 -9.94
C TYR A 13 -48.47 -11.73 -10.18
N LEU A 14 -47.25 -11.92 -10.70
CA LEU A 14 -46.32 -10.82 -10.99
C LEU A 14 -46.86 -9.83 -12.03
N SER A 15 -47.59 -10.31 -13.04
CA SER A 15 -48.22 -9.45 -14.08
C SER A 15 -49.34 -8.59 -13.49
N LYS A 16 -50.12 -9.12 -12.54
CA LYS A 16 -51.19 -8.37 -11.86
C LYS A 16 -50.65 -7.38 -10.83
N GLU A 17 -49.66 -7.77 -10.04
CA GLU A 17 -49.10 -6.93 -8.97
C GLU A 17 -48.34 -5.72 -9.52
N LEU A 18 -47.60 -5.91 -10.63
CA LEU A 18 -46.80 -4.87 -11.26
C LEU A 18 -47.56 -4.07 -12.33
N ASP A 19 -48.85 -4.38 -12.56
CA ASP A 19 -49.73 -3.81 -13.60
C ASP A 19 -49.09 -3.74 -15.00
N ILE A 20 -48.47 -4.85 -15.40
CA ILE A 20 -47.72 -4.96 -16.68
C ILE A 20 -48.18 -6.18 -17.47
N ASP A 21 -48.18 -6.04 -18.80
CA ASP A 21 -48.61 -7.08 -19.70
C ASP A 21 -47.63 -8.28 -19.73
N LYS A 22 -48.14 -9.44 -20.17
CA LYS A 22 -47.35 -10.68 -20.21
C LYS A 22 -46.14 -10.61 -21.16
N GLN A 23 -46.14 -9.67 -22.11
CA GLN A 23 -45.07 -9.49 -23.08
C GLN A 23 -43.93 -8.66 -22.47
N THR A 24 -44.23 -7.54 -21.81
CA THR A 24 -43.23 -6.77 -21.04
C THR A 24 -42.65 -7.57 -19.88
N LEU A 25 -43.44 -8.39 -19.17
CA LEU A 25 -42.93 -9.27 -18.13
C LEU A 25 -41.90 -10.29 -18.67
N LYS A 26 -42.14 -10.82 -19.88
CA LYS A 26 -41.18 -11.72 -20.57
C LYS A 26 -39.91 -10.99 -20.97
N GLU A 27 -40.02 -9.76 -21.48
CA GLU A 27 -38.86 -8.94 -21.83
C GLU A 27 -38.03 -8.55 -20.60
N LEU A 28 -38.67 -8.16 -19.50
CA LEU A 28 -38.03 -7.87 -18.22
C LEU A 28 -37.30 -9.09 -17.69
N LYS A 29 -37.93 -10.27 -17.69
CA LYS A 29 -37.25 -11.53 -17.30
C LYS A 29 -36.06 -11.86 -18.20
N LYS A 30 -36.16 -11.61 -19.51
CA LYS A 30 -35.06 -11.84 -20.46
C LYS A 30 -33.92 -10.84 -20.27
N LYS A 31 -34.22 -9.60 -19.89
CA LYS A 31 -33.22 -8.58 -19.51
C LYS A 31 -32.57 -8.95 -18.17
N LEU A 32 -33.35 -9.34 -17.17
CA LEU A 32 -32.84 -9.79 -15.86
C LEU A 32 -31.97 -11.05 -15.98
N SER A 33 -32.37 -12.03 -16.79
CA SER A 33 -31.61 -13.28 -16.98
C SER A 33 -30.28 -13.07 -17.73
N LYS A 34 -30.13 -11.95 -18.44
CA LYS A 34 -28.88 -11.54 -19.09
C LYS A 34 -27.94 -10.79 -18.15
N ILE A 35 -28.47 -10.28 -17.03
CA ILE A 35 -27.68 -9.66 -15.98
C ILE A 35 -27.24 -10.80 -15.07
N GLU A 36 -25.95 -11.11 -15.09
CA GLU A 36 -25.39 -12.12 -14.20
C GLU A 36 -25.64 -11.68 -12.75
N PRO A 37 -26.23 -12.53 -11.89
CA PRO A 37 -26.54 -12.15 -10.52
C PRO A 37 -25.24 -11.85 -9.78
N ARG A 38 -24.96 -10.57 -9.57
CA ARG A 38 -23.85 -10.14 -8.72
C ARG A 38 -24.17 -10.54 -7.29
N SER A 39 -23.32 -11.36 -6.69
CA SER A 39 -23.44 -11.67 -5.27
C SER A 39 -23.02 -10.44 -4.47
N GLU A 40 -23.99 -9.71 -3.90
CA GLU A 40 -23.71 -8.58 -2.98
C GLU A 40 -22.76 -9.00 -1.86
N ARG A 41 -22.95 -10.21 -1.32
CA ARG A 41 -22.04 -10.83 -0.33
C ARG A 41 -20.62 -11.06 -0.88
N GLY A 42 -20.51 -11.46 -2.15
CA GLY A 42 -19.22 -11.63 -2.82
C GLY A 42 -18.48 -10.31 -2.98
N VAL A 43 -19.20 -9.25 -3.35
CA VAL A 43 -18.67 -7.89 -3.47
C VAL A 43 -18.23 -7.34 -2.11
N GLU A 44 -19.05 -7.50 -1.08
CA GLU A 44 -18.70 -7.11 0.30
C GLU A 44 -17.45 -7.84 0.79
N THR A 45 -17.39 -9.16 0.58
CA THR A 45 -16.25 -10.00 0.98
C THR A 45 -14.98 -9.58 0.25
N LEU A 46 -15.07 -9.29 -1.06
CA LEU A 46 -13.95 -8.81 -1.85
C LEU A 46 -13.39 -7.51 -1.28
N PHE A 47 -14.23 -6.50 -1.06
CA PHE A 47 -13.77 -5.22 -0.52
C PHE A 47 -13.21 -5.34 0.89
N ARG A 48 -13.82 -6.18 1.75
CA ARG A 48 -13.27 -6.49 3.07
C ARG A 48 -11.88 -7.10 3.00
N LEU A 49 -11.65 -8.04 2.08
CA LEU A 49 -10.35 -8.66 1.86
C LEU A 49 -9.33 -7.66 1.32
N LEU A 50 -9.72 -6.80 0.37
CA LEU A 50 -8.86 -5.76 -0.19
C LEU A 50 -8.39 -4.78 0.89
N SER A 51 -9.32 -4.25 1.70
CA SER A 51 -8.99 -3.34 2.80
C SER A 51 -8.07 -3.99 3.83
N LYS A 52 -8.36 -5.25 4.21
CA LYS A 52 -7.50 -6.01 5.13
C LYS A 52 -6.10 -6.22 4.55
N ASN A 53 -6.00 -6.62 3.29
CA ASN A 53 -4.72 -6.83 2.63
C ASN A 53 -3.90 -5.53 2.56
N GLN A 54 -4.55 -4.41 2.22
CA GLN A 54 -3.89 -3.10 2.16
C GLN A 54 -3.35 -2.66 3.52
N TYR A 55 -4.12 -2.87 4.59
CA TYR A 55 -3.65 -2.62 5.95
C TYR A 55 -2.47 -3.52 6.31
N THR A 56 -2.54 -4.82 5.99
CA THR A 56 -1.45 -5.77 6.23
C THR A 56 -0.18 -5.39 5.47
N LEU A 57 -0.29 -4.95 4.21
CA LEU A 57 0.86 -4.49 3.44
C LEU A 57 1.51 -3.25 4.05
N ASN A 58 0.70 -2.27 4.48
CA ASN A 58 1.22 -1.06 5.14
C ASN A 58 1.97 -1.41 6.44
N THR A 59 1.35 -2.24 7.29
CA THR A 59 1.98 -2.67 8.55
C THR A 59 3.25 -3.49 8.32
N MET A 60 3.32 -4.28 7.24
CA MET A 60 4.53 -4.99 6.84
C MET A 60 5.66 -4.03 6.43
N ILE A 61 5.36 -2.95 5.71
CA ILE A 61 6.34 -1.91 5.36
C ILE A 61 6.87 -1.24 6.62
N ASP A 62 5.99 -0.81 7.52
CA ASP A 62 6.39 -0.14 8.76
C ASP A 62 7.26 -1.06 9.62
N ARG A 63 6.87 -2.34 9.74
CA ARG A 63 7.66 -3.34 10.45
C ARG A 63 9.04 -3.54 9.84
N LYS A 64 9.14 -3.70 8.51
CA LYS A 64 10.44 -3.88 7.83
C LYS A 64 11.32 -2.65 7.94
N SER A 65 10.75 -1.46 7.83
CA SER A 65 11.47 -0.20 7.96
C SER A 65 12.00 -0.01 9.38
N ASN A 66 11.19 -0.28 10.40
CA ASN A 66 11.60 -0.20 11.79
C ASN A 66 12.72 -1.20 12.13
N ILE A 67 12.64 -2.44 11.62
CA ILE A 67 13.73 -3.42 11.78
C ILE A 67 15.03 -2.89 11.14
N LEU A 68 14.95 -2.35 9.92
CA LEU A 68 16.12 -1.85 9.21
C LEU A 68 16.75 -0.64 9.91
N ILE A 69 15.93 0.30 10.39
CA ILE A 69 16.38 1.46 11.17
C ILE A 69 17.08 0.99 12.45
N SER A 70 16.50 0.03 13.19
CA SER A 70 17.09 -0.49 14.43
C SER A 70 18.44 -1.17 14.18
N ILE A 71 18.55 -2.02 13.15
CA ILE A 71 19.82 -2.66 12.78
C ILE A 71 20.87 -1.59 12.42
N ASN A 72 20.49 -0.60 11.62
CA ASN A 72 21.36 0.49 11.23
C ASN A 72 21.84 1.32 12.43
N ALA A 73 20.96 1.60 13.39
CA ALA A 73 21.30 2.31 14.62
C ALA A 73 22.27 1.52 15.51
N ILE A 74 22.08 0.21 15.65
CA ILE A 74 23.02 -0.67 16.37
C ILE A 74 24.40 -0.63 15.71
N ILE A 75 24.45 -0.78 14.38
CA ILE A 75 25.70 -0.72 13.61
C ILE A 75 26.40 0.63 13.81
N MET A 76 25.67 1.75 13.72
CA MET A 76 26.23 3.08 13.95
C MET A 76 26.84 3.22 15.36
N SER A 77 26.15 2.71 16.39
CA SER A 77 26.64 2.76 17.78
C SER A 77 27.98 2.02 17.93
N ILE A 78 28.10 0.83 17.31
CA ILE A 78 29.34 0.06 17.32
C ILE A 78 30.45 0.79 16.55
N ILE A 79 30.15 1.32 15.36
CA ILE A 79 31.14 2.03 14.54
C ILE A 79 31.68 3.25 15.27
N ILE A 80 30.83 4.06 15.92
CA ILE A 80 31.27 5.24 16.67
C ILE A 80 32.24 4.83 17.79
N SER A 81 31.94 3.75 18.52
CA SER A 81 32.86 3.19 19.52
C SER A 81 34.19 2.77 18.92
N VAL A 82 34.19 2.16 17.72
CA VAL A 82 35.42 1.75 17.04
C VAL A 82 36.23 2.96 16.56
N VAL A 83 35.58 3.98 15.99
CA VAL A 83 36.22 5.23 15.54
C VAL A 83 37.02 5.87 16.68
N LEU A 84 36.38 6.06 17.83
CA LEU A 84 37.01 6.74 18.97
C LEU A 84 38.26 6.01 19.49
N ASN A 85 38.33 4.69 19.34
CA ASN A 85 39.45 3.89 19.83
C ASN A 85 40.54 3.62 18.79
N GLN A 86 40.20 3.61 17.49
CA GLN A 86 41.12 3.22 16.42
C GLN A 86 41.64 4.38 15.58
N LEU A 87 41.01 5.56 15.64
CA LEU A 87 41.48 6.73 14.88
C LEU A 87 42.91 7.15 15.27
N ASP A 88 43.28 6.95 16.54
CA ASP A 88 44.62 7.23 17.03
C ASP A 88 45.66 6.16 16.65
N ARG A 89 45.21 4.94 16.33
CA ARG A 89 46.11 3.79 16.04
C ARG A 89 46.36 3.60 14.55
N ASP A 90 45.30 3.63 13.75
CA ASP A 90 45.36 3.39 12.31
C ASP A 90 44.49 4.42 11.56
N PRO A 91 45.04 5.60 11.24
CA PRO A 91 44.28 6.69 10.60
C PRO A 91 43.66 6.29 9.26
N HIS A 92 44.25 5.31 8.55
CA HIS A 92 43.77 4.85 7.25
C HIS A 92 42.40 4.15 7.31
N LEU A 93 41.99 3.65 8.47
CA LEU A 93 40.67 3.01 8.67
C LEU A 93 39.51 4.00 8.55
N ILE A 94 39.78 5.29 8.66
CA ILE A 94 38.77 6.35 8.62
C ILE A 94 37.98 6.34 7.30
N TYR A 95 38.62 5.98 6.18
CA TYR A 95 37.97 5.96 4.87
C TYR A 95 36.86 4.91 4.78
N ALA A 96 37.13 3.69 5.26
CA ALA A 96 36.14 2.61 5.29
C ALA A 96 34.98 2.95 6.25
N ILE A 97 35.30 3.58 7.38
CA ILE A 97 34.30 3.96 8.38
C ILE A 97 33.40 5.09 7.88
N ILE A 98 33.96 6.15 7.29
CA ILE A 98 33.16 7.25 6.73
C ILE A 98 32.23 6.74 5.63
N LEU A 99 32.72 5.84 4.76
CA LEU A 99 31.92 5.20 3.73
C LEU A 99 30.74 4.42 4.33
N MET A 100 30.99 3.66 5.40
CA MET A 100 29.97 2.88 6.09
C MET A 100 28.93 3.77 6.77
N LEU A 101 29.38 4.85 7.44
CA LEU A 101 28.49 5.82 8.09
C LEU A 101 27.61 6.54 7.07
N ALA A 102 28.19 6.99 5.95
CA ALA A 102 27.45 7.68 4.90
C ALA A 102 26.37 6.77 4.28
N THR A 103 26.73 5.53 3.93
CA THR A 103 25.78 4.58 3.32
C THR A 103 24.69 4.14 4.29
N ASN A 104 25.01 3.93 5.57
CA ASN A 104 24.04 3.63 6.62
C ASN A 104 23.06 4.78 6.83
N LEU A 105 23.55 6.03 6.90
CA LEU A 105 22.70 7.22 7.02
C LEU A 105 21.73 7.35 5.83
N ILE A 106 22.22 7.14 4.60
CA ILE A 106 21.38 7.16 3.39
C ILE A 106 20.32 6.05 3.45
N SER A 107 20.69 4.85 3.90
CA SER A 107 19.73 3.75 4.09
C SER A 107 18.63 4.13 5.09
N ILE A 108 18.99 4.65 6.28
CA ILE A 108 18.02 5.12 7.27
C ILE A 108 17.09 6.18 6.65
N ALA A 109 17.63 7.14 5.91
CA ALA A 109 16.83 8.19 5.28
C ALA A 109 15.74 7.61 4.35
N TYR A 110 16.10 6.65 3.49
CA TYR A 110 15.11 5.97 2.64
C TYR A 110 14.08 5.16 3.42
N ALA A 111 14.47 4.51 4.53
CA ALA A 111 13.55 3.76 5.38
C ALA A 111 12.54 4.70 6.06
N VAL A 112 13.00 5.84 6.58
CA VAL A 112 12.14 6.88 7.19
C VAL A 112 11.21 7.49 6.14
N PHE A 113 11.67 7.69 4.90
CA PHE A 113 10.78 8.17 3.83
C PHE A 113 9.71 7.14 3.44
N ALA A 114 10.00 5.84 3.55
CA ALA A 114 9.01 4.79 3.27
C ALA A 114 7.88 4.73 4.31
N THR A 115 8.15 5.07 5.57
CA THR A 115 7.16 5.08 6.66
C THR A 115 6.38 6.40 6.77
N ARG A 116 6.78 7.43 6.03
CA ARG A 116 6.10 8.73 6.04
C ARG A 116 4.65 8.58 5.56
N PRO A 117 3.66 9.19 6.27
CA PRO A 117 2.28 9.20 5.80
C PRO A 117 2.15 10.03 4.51
N GLU A 118 1.39 9.50 3.55
CA GLU A 118 1.11 10.18 2.29
C GLU A 118 0.08 11.28 2.53
N LYS A 119 0.30 12.46 1.94
CA LYS A 119 -0.57 13.62 2.14
C LYS A 119 -1.89 13.52 1.34
N ASN A 120 -1.85 12.96 0.13
CA ASN A 120 -2.98 12.88 -0.79
C ASN A 120 -3.05 11.49 -1.45
N HIS A 121 -4.25 10.95 -1.67
CA HIS A 121 -4.46 9.73 -2.47
C HIS A 121 -5.32 10.06 -3.70
N GLY A 122 -4.75 9.88 -4.89
CA GLY A 122 -5.43 10.16 -6.15
C GLY A 122 -5.55 11.67 -6.46
N ASP A 123 -6.23 11.96 -7.57
CA ASP A 123 -6.51 13.32 -8.02
C ASP A 123 -7.77 13.85 -7.30
N ARG A 124 -7.77 15.11 -6.85
CA ARG A 124 -8.89 15.76 -6.14
C ARG A 124 -10.22 15.70 -6.93
N LYS A 125 -10.13 15.53 -8.24
CA LYS A 125 -11.28 15.41 -9.15
C LYS A 125 -12.03 14.09 -9.03
N ILE A 126 -11.41 13.08 -8.44
CA ILE A 126 -12.06 11.80 -8.18
C ILE A 126 -12.69 11.99 -6.80
N ASN A 127 -14.02 12.01 -6.72
CA ASN A 127 -14.85 12.08 -5.50
C ASN A 127 -14.62 10.88 -4.57
N ASN A 128 -13.36 10.58 -4.25
CA ASN A 128 -12.96 9.56 -3.32
C ASN A 128 -13.06 10.16 -1.91
N LEU A 129 -14.31 10.28 -1.47
CA LEU A 129 -14.72 10.75 -0.14
C LEU A 129 -14.29 9.77 0.96
N MET A 130 -13.78 8.59 0.62
CA MET A 130 -13.30 7.62 1.60
C MET A 130 -11.90 7.93 2.13
N PHE A 131 -11.12 8.76 1.43
CA PHE A 131 -9.77 9.13 1.88
C PHE A 131 -9.77 10.40 2.72
N TYR A 132 -9.20 10.33 3.93
CA TYR A 132 -9.15 11.45 4.89
C TYR A 132 -8.56 12.73 4.30
N GLY A 133 -7.51 12.64 3.47
CA GLY A 133 -6.89 13.82 2.88
C GLY A 133 -7.73 14.51 1.80
N ASN A 134 -8.78 13.85 1.29
CA ASN A 134 -9.70 14.43 0.31
C ASN A 134 -10.89 15.13 0.97
N PHE A 135 -11.39 14.62 2.10
CA PHE A 135 -12.52 15.23 2.81
C PHE A 135 -12.13 16.14 3.98
N LYS A 136 -10.88 16.12 4.46
CA LYS A 136 -10.44 16.96 5.61
C LYS A 136 -10.68 18.47 5.42
N ASP A 137 -10.72 18.93 4.18
CA ASP A 137 -10.90 20.34 3.81
C ASP A 137 -12.36 20.63 3.38
N MET A 138 -13.26 19.64 3.43
CA MET A 138 -14.66 19.78 3.06
C MET A 138 -15.52 20.24 4.25
N GLN A 139 -16.60 20.97 3.95
CA GLN A 139 -17.62 21.29 4.94
C GLN A 139 -18.43 20.03 5.28
N GLU A 140 -18.83 19.90 6.56
CA GLU A 140 -19.57 18.74 7.06
C GLU A 140 -20.85 18.47 6.27
N GLU A 141 -21.65 19.51 5.98
CA GLU A 141 -22.90 19.40 5.22
C GLU A 141 -22.68 18.85 3.81
N VAL A 142 -21.60 19.30 3.15
CA VAL A 142 -21.22 18.84 1.81
C VAL A 142 -20.79 17.38 1.86
N TYR A 143 -19.95 17.00 2.83
CA TYR A 143 -19.51 15.63 3.00
C TYR A 143 -20.67 14.67 3.26
N LEU A 144 -21.58 15.02 4.18
CA LEU A 144 -22.78 14.25 4.50
C LEU A 144 -23.64 14.03 3.25
N LYS A 145 -23.90 15.09 2.49
CA LYS A 145 -24.70 15.00 1.27
C LYS A 145 -24.07 14.06 0.24
N GLU A 146 -22.78 14.23 -0.04
CA GLU A 146 -22.07 13.48 -1.07
C GLU A 146 -21.90 12.00 -0.68
N ILE A 147 -21.54 11.70 0.57
CA ILE A 147 -21.37 10.32 1.03
C ILE A 147 -22.71 9.57 1.06
N THR A 148 -23.79 10.24 1.48
CA THR A 148 -25.13 9.65 1.47
C THR A 148 -25.62 9.42 0.05
N ALA A 149 -25.39 10.35 -0.89
CA ALA A 149 -25.72 10.14 -2.29
C ALA A 149 -25.01 8.92 -2.89
N LEU A 150 -23.72 8.74 -2.56
CA LEU A 150 -22.93 7.60 -3.01
C LEU A 150 -23.47 6.26 -2.49
N ILE A 151 -23.95 6.19 -1.24
CA ILE A 151 -24.50 4.97 -0.63
C ILE A 151 -25.72 4.45 -1.42
N TYR A 152 -26.56 5.34 -1.94
CA TYR A 152 -27.76 4.97 -2.70
C TYR A 152 -27.47 4.62 -4.17
N GLN A 153 -26.26 4.89 -4.67
CA GLN A 153 -25.83 4.64 -6.05
C GLN A 153 -24.85 3.45 -6.10
N GLY A 154 -25.37 2.22 -5.99
CA GLY A 154 -24.55 1.01 -5.81
C GLY A 154 -23.42 0.82 -6.83
N ASP A 155 -23.67 1.02 -8.13
CA ASP A 155 -22.62 0.90 -9.16
C ASP A 155 -21.53 1.98 -9.04
N GLU A 156 -21.91 3.20 -8.62
CA GLU A 156 -20.97 4.31 -8.44
C GLU A 156 -20.15 4.15 -7.16
N LEU A 157 -20.78 3.65 -6.09
CA LEU A 157 -20.11 3.25 -4.85
C LEU A 157 -18.99 2.23 -5.14
N TYR A 158 -19.32 1.14 -5.82
CA TYR A 158 -18.33 0.09 -6.12
C TYR A 158 -17.20 0.59 -7.02
N ASN A 159 -17.51 1.42 -8.02
CA ASN A 159 -16.48 2.06 -8.85
C ASN A 159 -15.56 2.97 -8.03
N THR A 160 -16.12 3.70 -7.06
CA THR A 160 -15.35 4.58 -6.19
C THR A 160 -14.42 3.79 -5.26
N ILE A 161 -14.91 2.69 -4.67
CA ILE A 161 -14.08 1.80 -3.83
C ILE A 161 -12.96 1.14 -4.65
N ALA A 162 -13.27 0.70 -5.88
CA ALA A 162 -12.28 0.11 -6.78
C ALA A 162 -11.18 1.13 -7.16
N LYS A 163 -11.56 2.37 -7.48
CA LYS A 163 -10.61 3.45 -7.76
C LYS A 163 -9.74 3.77 -6.55
N ASP A 164 -10.33 3.89 -5.35
CA ASP A 164 -9.59 4.11 -4.11
C ASP A 164 -8.54 3.01 -3.89
N THR A 165 -8.96 1.75 -3.97
CA THR A 165 -8.08 0.59 -3.84
C THR A 165 -6.92 0.63 -4.84
N PHE A 166 -7.17 1.05 -6.09
CA PHE A 166 -6.12 1.17 -7.11
C PHE A 166 -5.09 2.25 -6.77
N TYR A 167 -5.52 3.43 -6.32
CA TYR A 167 -4.59 4.50 -5.92
C TYR A 167 -3.83 4.17 -4.64
N LEU A 168 -4.48 3.52 -3.67
CA LEU A 168 -3.84 2.94 -2.50
C LEU A 168 -2.73 1.94 -2.89
N GLY A 169 -2.96 1.11 -3.90
CA GLY A 169 -1.95 0.22 -4.47
C GLY A 169 -0.74 0.97 -5.04
N LYS A 170 -0.96 2.08 -5.76
CA LYS A 170 0.14 2.92 -6.28
C LYS A 170 0.98 3.56 -5.17
N VAL A 171 0.34 4.04 -4.11
CA VAL A 171 1.06 4.59 -2.94
C VAL A 171 1.90 3.51 -2.28
N MET A 172 1.36 2.30 -2.14
CA MET A 172 2.06 1.14 -1.60
C MET A 172 3.30 0.78 -2.43
N ASP A 173 3.19 0.75 -3.75
CA ASP A 173 4.33 0.49 -4.65
C ASP A 173 5.45 1.51 -4.46
N ARG A 174 5.11 2.81 -4.38
CA ARG A 174 6.10 3.87 -4.12
C ARG A 174 6.84 3.65 -2.79
N LYS A 175 6.12 3.31 -1.72
CA LYS A 175 6.72 3.01 -0.41
C LYS A 175 7.61 1.77 -0.44
N PHE A 176 7.16 0.69 -1.10
CA PHE A 176 7.99 -0.50 -1.29
C PHE A 176 9.26 -0.22 -2.09
N ASN A 177 9.18 0.64 -3.10
CA ASN A 177 10.35 1.02 -3.90
C ASN A 177 11.35 1.84 -3.09
N LEU A 178 10.90 2.75 -2.22
CA LEU A 178 11.77 3.46 -1.27
C LEU A 178 12.44 2.49 -0.29
N LEU A 179 11.67 1.57 0.29
CA LEU A 179 12.19 0.55 1.19
C LEU A 179 13.21 -0.37 0.49
N ARG A 180 12.93 -0.79 -0.75
CA ARG A 180 13.85 -1.61 -1.55
C ARG A 180 15.17 -0.87 -1.82
N LYS A 181 15.10 0.42 -2.15
CA LYS A 181 16.30 1.26 -2.29
C LYS A 181 17.10 1.35 -0.98
N SER A 182 16.41 1.49 0.15
CA SER A 182 17.04 1.49 1.47
C SER A 182 17.84 0.20 1.74
N PHE A 183 17.25 -0.97 1.46
CA PHE A 183 17.91 -2.26 1.58
C PHE A 183 19.10 -2.41 0.63
N ASN A 184 18.96 -1.98 -0.62
CA ASN A 184 20.05 -2.05 -1.60
C ASN A 184 21.23 -1.17 -1.20
N VAL A 185 20.97 0.08 -0.78
CA VAL A 185 22.02 1.00 -0.32
C VAL A 185 22.72 0.45 0.92
N PHE A 186 21.97 -0.09 1.88
CA PHE A 186 22.53 -0.72 3.07
C PHE A 186 23.47 -1.87 2.71
N LEU A 187 23.01 -2.80 1.87
CA LEU A 187 23.76 -3.99 1.49
C LEU A 187 25.04 -3.63 0.72
N ILE A 188 24.93 -2.74 -0.26
CA ILE A 188 26.08 -2.25 -1.04
C ILE A 188 27.05 -1.51 -0.12
N GLY A 189 26.54 -0.69 0.80
CA GLY A 189 27.34 0.04 1.78
C GLY A 189 28.19 -0.87 2.66
N ILE A 190 27.60 -1.93 3.20
CA ILE A 190 28.33 -2.93 4.00
C ILE A 190 29.42 -3.60 3.16
N ILE A 191 29.07 -4.10 1.97
CA ILE A 191 30.02 -4.83 1.12
C ILE A 191 31.20 -3.93 0.74
N LEU A 192 30.93 -2.70 0.27
CA LEU A 192 31.98 -1.75 -0.09
C LEU A 192 32.85 -1.35 1.11
N SER A 193 32.26 -1.21 2.30
CA SER A 193 33.02 -0.88 3.51
C SER A 193 33.95 -2.01 3.94
N VAL A 194 33.50 -3.26 3.86
CA VAL A 194 34.33 -4.44 4.13
C VAL A 194 35.47 -4.55 3.12
N VAL A 195 35.18 -4.36 1.82
CA VAL A 195 36.20 -4.38 0.78
C VAL A 195 37.21 -3.25 0.98
N ALA A 196 36.76 -2.04 1.28
CA ALA A 196 37.62 -0.89 1.57
C ALA A 196 38.52 -1.14 2.79
N PHE A 197 37.97 -1.76 3.85
CA PHE A 197 38.74 -2.14 5.04
C PHE A 197 39.85 -3.14 4.69
N LEU A 198 39.54 -4.20 3.93
CA LEU A 198 40.52 -5.20 3.50
C LEU A 198 41.60 -4.59 2.59
N LEU A 199 41.21 -3.73 1.64
CA LEU A 199 42.16 -3.06 0.75
C LEU A 199 43.09 -2.12 1.50
N CYS A 200 42.57 -1.34 2.45
CA CYS A 200 43.40 -0.49 3.30
C CYS A 200 44.40 -1.34 4.10
N HIS A 201 43.95 -2.45 4.69
CA HIS A 201 44.84 -3.31 5.46
C HIS A 201 45.90 -4.01 4.58
N LEU A 202 45.56 -4.45 3.37
CA LEU A 202 46.52 -5.09 2.46
C LEU A 202 47.55 -4.09 1.89
N LEU A 203 47.13 -2.88 1.54
CA LEU A 203 48.01 -1.87 0.96
C LEU A 203 48.91 -1.19 1.99
N PHE A 204 48.38 -0.89 3.19
CA PHE A 204 49.14 -0.19 4.25
C PHE A 204 49.78 -1.15 5.27
N GLY A 205 49.26 -2.37 5.42
CA GLY A 205 49.86 -3.39 6.29
C GLY A 205 51.19 -3.96 5.78
N GLY A 206 51.51 -3.76 4.50
CA GLY A 206 52.83 -4.08 3.93
C GLY A 206 53.92 -3.01 4.15
N TYR A 207 53.55 -1.79 4.56
CA TYR A 207 54.48 -0.67 4.73
C TYR A 207 55.07 -0.55 6.14
N PHE A 208 54.48 -1.25 7.12
CA PHE A 208 55.00 -1.35 8.49
C PHE A 208 55.29 -2.80 8.83
N LYS A 209 56.47 -3.26 8.41
CA LYS A 209 57.14 -4.40 9.04
C LYS A 209 58.52 -3.95 9.50
#